data_AF-A0A450VY61-F1
#
_entry.id   AF-A0A450VY61-F1
#
_cell.length_a   1.000
_cell.length_b   1.000
_cell.length_c   1.000
_cell.angle_alpha   90.00
_cell.angle_beta   90.00
_cell.angle_gamma   90.00
#
_symmetry.space_group_name_H-M   'P 1'
#
loop_
_entity.id
_entity.type
_entity.pdbx_description
1 polymer ?
#
loop_
_entity_poly.entity_id
_entity_poly.type
_entity_poly.pdbx_seq_one_letter_code
_entity_poly.pdbx_strand_id
1 'polypeptide(L)' 'MESVLEVYHRAFDESYPVVCMDETSVQCVKEVRTPIPAQPGHTERYDAEYERNGV' A
#
# COMPACT_ATOMS: atom_id res chain seq x y z
N MET A 1 2.90 -23.54 6.58
CA MET A 1 2.46 -22.59 7.62
C MET A 1 3.26 -22.77 8.91
N GLU A 2 3.52 -24.00 9.37
CA GLU A 2 4.27 -24.24 10.62
C GLU A 2 5.71 -23.71 10.64
N SER A 3 6.43 -23.79 9.51
CA SER A 3 7.80 -23.23 9.41
C SER A 3 7.86 -21.71 9.59
N VAL A 4 6.73 -21.00 9.45
CA VAL A 4 6.63 -19.56 9.71
C VAL A 4 6.46 -19.30 11.21
N LEU A 5 5.77 -20.18 11.93
CA LEU A 5 5.55 -20.05 13.37
C LEU A 5 6.85 -20.21 14.18
N GLU A 6 7.75 -21.09 13.74
CA GLU A 6 9.07 -21.24 14.36
C GLU A 6 9.90 -19.95 14.33
N VAL A 7 9.68 -19.06 13.34
CA VAL A 7 10.38 -17.77 13.25
C VAL A 7 9.99 -16.85 14.41
N TYR A 8 8.73 -16.87 14.83
CA TYR A 8 8.25 -16.05 15.96
C TYR A 8 8.81 -16.48 17.31
N HIS A 9 9.36 -17.69 17.42
CA HIS A 9 9.99 -18.20 18.64
C HIS A 9 11.50 -17.91 18.73
N ARG A 10 12.10 -17.34 17.68
CA ARG A 10 13.54 -17.04 17.66
C ARG A 10 13.85 -15.85 18.56
N ALA A 11 15.06 -15.83 19.14
CA ALA A 11 15.57 -14.65 19.81
C ALA A 11 15.69 -13.49 18.82
N PHE A 12 15.48 -12.27 19.30
CA PHE A 12 15.61 -11.07 18.49
C PHE A 12 17.04 -10.90 17.95
N ASP A 13 17.15 -10.57 16.66
CA ASP A 13 18.40 -10.27 15.97
C ASP A 13 18.22 -8.97 15.16
N GLU A 14 19.05 -7.97 15.41
CA GLU A 14 19.00 -6.67 14.72
C GLU A 14 19.29 -6.77 13.22
N SER A 15 20.07 -7.77 12.81
CA SER A 15 20.35 -8.04 11.39
C SER A 15 19.15 -8.69 10.68
N TYR A 16 18.20 -9.26 11.44
CA TYR A 16 17.04 -9.99 10.93
C TYR A 16 15.78 -9.68 11.75
N PRO A 17 15.26 -8.44 11.70
CA PRO A 17 14.08 -8.05 12.44
C PRO A 17 12.84 -8.82 11.97
N VAL A 18 12.02 -9.28 12.92
CA VAL A 18 10.72 -9.86 12.61
C VAL A 18 9.75 -8.73 12.26
N VAL A 19 9.30 -8.69 11.00
CA VAL A 19 8.32 -7.72 10.52
C VAL A 19 6.97 -8.40 10.43
N CYS A 20 6.01 -7.96 11.24
CA CYS A 20 4.60 -8.33 11.02
C CYS A 20 4.09 -7.54 9.81
N MET A 21 3.91 -8.25 8.70
CA MET A 21 3.24 -7.71 7.52
C MET A 21 1.75 -8.02 7.66
N ASP A 22 0.93 -6.98 7.77
CA ASP A 22 -0.52 -7.10 7.69
C ASP A 22 -0.98 -6.84 6.26
N GLU A 23 -2.08 -7.45 5.85
CA GLU A 23 -2.63 -7.23 4.51
C GLU A 23 -3.26 -5.84 4.44
N THR A 24 -2.63 -4.94 3.69
CA THR A 24 -3.22 -3.63 3.41
C THR A 24 -3.99 -3.72 2.10
N SER A 25 -5.31 -3.46 2.13
CA SER A 25 -6.18 -3.46 0.94
C SER A 25 -6.05 -2.20 0.09
N VAL A 26 -5.03 -1.37 0.33
CA VAL A 26 -4.80 -0.15 -0.43
C VAL A 26 -4.12 -0.52 -1.73
N GLN A 27 -4.79 -0.23 -2.83
CA GLN A 27 -4.20 -0.41 -4.15
C GLN A 27 -3.09 0.63 -4.34
N CYS A 28 -1.85 0.17 -4.50
CA CYS A 28 -0.70 1.03 -4.78
C CYS A 28 -0.80 1.55 -6.23
N VAL A 29 -1.56 2.63 -6.43
CA VAL A 29 -1.76 3.30 -7.73
C VAL A 29 -1.42 4.77 -7.65
N LYS A 30 -1.09 5.37 -8.80
CA LYS A 30 -0.86 6.80 -8.94
C LYS A 30 -1.65 7.33 -10.14
N GLU A 31 -2.08 8.58 -10.02
CA GLU A 31 -2.81 9.26 -11.08
C GLU A 31 -1.89 9.58 -12.25
N VAL A 32 -2.34 9.27 -13.47
CA VAL A 32 -1.60 9.62 -14.69
C VAL A 32 -1.77 11.11 -15.03
N ARG A 33 -2.88 11.72 -14.61
CA ARG A 33 -3.20 13.13 -14.87
C ARG A 33 -3.59 13.84 -13.59
N THR A 34 -3.23 15.12 -13.50
CA THR A 34 -3.61 15.98 -12.38
C THR A 34 -5.15 16.12 -12.30
N PRO A 35 -5.76 15.93 -11.12
CA PRO A 35 -7.19 16.11 -10.94
C PRO A 35 -7.64 17.53 -11.27
N ILE A 36 -8.88 17.64 -11.76
CA ILE A 36 -9.51 18.94 -11.96
C ILE A 36 -10.10 19.37 -10.61
N PRO A 37 -9.66 20.50 -10.03
CA PRO A 37 -10.10 20.94 -8.71
C PRO A 37 -11.60 21.26 -8.70
N ALA A 38 -12.22 21.07 -7.54
CA ALA A 38 -13.62 21.41 -7.33
C ALA A 38 -13.90 22.90 -7.60
N GLN A 39 -15.09 23.20 -8.12
CA GLN A 39 -15.62 24.55 -8.33
C GLN A 39 -17.09 24.59 -7.89
N PRO A 40 -17.67 25.77 -7.60
CA PRO A 40 -19.09 25.85 -7.25
C PRO A 40 -19.98 25.14 -8.28
N GLY A 41 -20.72 24.13 -7.83
CA GLY A 41 -21.57 23.29 -8.69
C GLY A 41 -20.90 22.08 -9.33
N HIS A 42 -19.58 21.92 -9.21
CA HIS A 42 -18.80 20.81 -9.77
C HIS A 42 -17.81 20.23 -8.74
N THR A 43 -17.99 18.96 -8.39
CA THR A 43 -17.03 18.20 -7.56
C THR A 43 -15.70 18.02 -8.29
N GLU A 44 -14.63 17.82 -7.52
CA GLU A 44 -13.31 17.43 -8.01
C GLU A 44 -13.39 16.20 -8.91
N ARG A 45 -12.63 16.19 -10.01
CA ARG A 45 -12.69 15.12 -11.00
C ARG A 45 -11.33 14.47 -11.16
N TYR A 46 -11.37 13.15 -11.09
CA TYR A 46 -10.25 12.24 -11.29
C TYR A 46 -10.39 11.55 -12.65
N ASP A 47 -9.27 11.21 -13.25
CA ASP A 47 -9.27 10.38 -14.46
C ASP A 47 -9.48 8.90 -14.08
N ALA A 48 -10.02 8.11 -15.01
CA ALA A 48 -10.16 6.67 -14.84
C ALA A 48 -8.83 5.93 -15.09
N GLU A 49 -7.90 6.57 -15.79
CA GLU A 49 -6.57 6.02 -16.09
C GLU A 49 -5.61 6.23 -14.90
N TYR A 50 -5.00 5.14 -14.44
CA TYR A 50 -4.01 5.15 -13.35
C TYR A 50 -2.79 4.31 -13.73
N GLU A 51 -1.64 4.64 -13.14
CA GLU A 51 -0.43 3.84 -13.21
C GLU A 51 -0.29 2.97 -11.95
N ARG A 52 0.18 1.73 -12.11
CA ARG A 52 0.50 0.87 -10.97
C ARG A 52 1.79 1.37 -10.32
N ASN A 53 1.72 1.70 -9.04
CA ASN A 53 2.81 2.31 -8.27
C ASN A 53 3.33 1.36 -7.18
N GLY A 54 3.64 0.13 -7.56
CA GLY A 54 4.19 -0.90 -6.67
C GLY A 54 3.27 -2.09 -6.42
N VAL A 55 3.65 -2.86 -5.41
CA VAL A 55 2.95 -4.02 -4.84
C VAL A 55 3.09 -3.96 -3.33
#